data_AF-A0A9E6ME56-F1
#
_entry.id   AF-A0A9E6ME56-F1
#
_cell.length_a   1.000
_cell.length_b   1.000
_cell.length_c   1.000
_cell.angle_alpha   90.00
_cell.angle_beta   90.00
_cell.angle_gamma   90.00
#
_symmetry.space_group_name_H-M   'P 1'
#
loop_
_entity.id
_entity.type
_entity.pdbx_description
1 polymer ?
#
loop_
_entity_poly.entity_id
_entity_poly.type
_entity_poly.pdbx_seq_one_letter_code
_entity_poly.pdbx_strand_id
1 'polypeptide(L)'
;MNGTEFSPPKHDSTNNLVPDGFVPGPTHESLMAATLAEQDRTIAEAIAEAIAANPNKESFDYVRFAQLYSKKDTTRDLTGDEPLSVQEAYRREYYLVFSDAQTIEEYVRHRHALDAESGN
;
A
#
# COMPACT_ATOMS: atom_id res chain seq x y z
N MET A 1 -54.13 -38.45 -24.94
CA MET A 1 -52.91 -39.23 -24.60
C MET A 1 -52.79 -39.19 -23.09
N ASN A 2 -53.28 -40.24 -22.42
CA ASN A 2 -53.17 -40.50 -20.99
C ASN A 2 -52.07 -41.57 -20.81
N GLY A 3 -51.31 -41.55 -19.72
CA GLY A 3 -50.42 -42.67 -19.39
C GLY A 3 -49.30 -42.34 -18.42
N THR A 4 -49.66 -42.20 -17.14
CA THR A 4 -48.80 -42.19 -15.96
C THR A 4 -48.12 -43.54 -15.75
N GLU A 5 -46.82 -43.59 -15.47
CA GLU A 5 -46.08 -44.66 -14.76
C GLU A 5 -44.58 -44.30 -14.78
N PHE A 6 -43.73 -44.45 -13.76
CA PHE A 6 -43.65 -45.37 -12.63
C PHE A 6 -42.80 -44.68 -11.53
N SER A 7 -43.19 -44.83 -10.27
CA SER A 7 -42.35 -44.63 -9.08
C SER A 7 -42.33 -45.96 -8.29
N PRO A 8 -41.48 -46.16 -7.26
CA PRO A 8 -40.02 -46.08 -7.11
C PRO A 8 -39.44 -47.49 -6.74
N PRO A 9 -38.21 -47.60 -6.22
CA PRO A 9 -38.13 -48.23 -4.90
C PRO A 9 -37.28 -47.46 -3.88
N LYS A 10 -37.70 -47.55 -2.62
CA LYS A 10 -37.01 -47.11 -1.42
C LYS A 10 -35.81 -48.02 -1.15
N HIS A 11 -34.68 -47.46 -0.75
CA HIS A 11 -33.77 -48.19 0.14
C HIS A 11 -33.26 -47.29 1.26
N ASP A 12 -33.34 -47.89 2.44
CA ASP A 12 -33.12 -47.37 3.77
C ASP A 12 -31.63 -47.38 4.14
N SER A 13 -31.24 -46.35 4.90
CA SER A 13 -30.26 -46.27 5.98
C SER A 13 -28.88 -46.98 5.93
N THR A 14 -27.88 -46.13 6.25
CA THR A 14 -26.60 -46.40 6.93
C THR A 14 -25.54 -47.25 6.20
N ASN A 15 -24.39 -46.64 5.84
CA ASN A 15 -23.28 -46.47 6.78
C ASN A 15 -22.14 -45.62 6.18
N ASN A 16 -21.49 -44.87 7.06
CA ASN A 16 -20.33 -43.98 6.87
C ASN A 16 -19.25 -44.45 5.90
N LEU A 17 -18.67 -43.52 5.13
CA LEU A 17 -17.25 -43.12 5.28
C LEU A 17 -16.92 -41.97 4.30
N VAL A 18 -16.91 -40.73 4.76
CA VAL A 18 -15.82 -39.79 4.42
C VAL A 18 -15.58 -38.89 5.65
N PRO A 19 -14.32 -38.73 6.06
CA PRO A 19 -13.95 -37.93 7.22
C PRO A 19 -13.99 -36.44 6.87
N ASP A 20 -14.28 -35.66 7.89
CA ASP A 20 -13.58 -34.44 8.26
C ASP A 20 -13.21 -33.44 7.15
N GLY A 21 -13.82 -32.25 7.26
CA GLY A 21 -13.02 -31.03 7.23
C GLY A 21 -12.42 -30.64 5.90
N PHE A 22 -13.22 -29.98 5.06
CA PHE A 22 -12.68 -28.85 4.31
C PHE A 22 -13.73 -27.75 4.23
N VAL A 23 -13.89 -27.03 5.34
CA VAL A 23 -14.22 -25.61 5.24
C VAL A 23 -13.15 -25.01 4.32
N PRO A 24 -13.49 -24.32 3.21
CA PRO A 24 -12.52 -23.48 2.56
C PRO A 24 -12.13 -22.41 3.58
N GLY A 25 -11.03 -22.66 4.30
CA GLY A 25 -10.38 -21.67 5.13
C GLY A 25 -10.08 -20.46 4.25
N PRO A 26 -10.10 -19.24 4.82
CA PRO A 26 -9.73 -18.05 4.06
C PRO A 26 -8.37 -18.32 3.42
N THR A 27 -8.36 -18.36 2.09
CA THR A 27 -7.17 -18.59 1.27
C THR A 27 -6.07 -17.67 1.80
N HIS A 28 -4.84 -18.17 1.99
CA HIS A 28 -3.71 -17.37 2.50
C HIS A 28 -3.47 -16.06 1.72
N GLU A 29 -3.97 -15.95 0.48
CA GLU A 29 -4.02 -14.70 -0.29
C GLU A 29 -4.84 -13.59 0.39
N SER A 30 -5.88 -13.93 1.17
CA SER A 30 -6.73 -12.95 1.85
C SER A 30 -6.12 -12.39 3.14
N LEU A 31 -5.20 -13.12 3.78
CA LEU A 31 -4.47 -12.64 4.96
C LEU A 31 -3.41 -11.61 4.57
N MET A 32 -2.73 -11.78 3.43
CA MET A 32 -1.72 -10.81 2.98
C MET A 32 -2.32 -9.48 2.50
N ALA A 33 -3.53 -9.51 1.92
CA ALA A 33 -4.23 -8.29 1.52
C ALA A 33 -4.73 -7.46 2.72
N ALA A 34 -5.16 -8.11 3.81
CA ALA A 34 -5.59 -7.43 5.02
C ALA A 34 -4.43 -6.70 5.73
N THR A 35 -3.24 -7.34 5.82
CA THR A 35 -2.06 -6.71 6.44
C THR A 35 -1.56 -5.50 5.66
N LEU A 36 -1.69 -5.51 4.32
CA LEU A 36 -1.26 -4.40 3.48
C LEU A 36 -2.20 -3.20 3.59
N ALA A 37 -3.51 -3.44 3.66
CA ALA A 37 -4.52 -2.40 3.86
C ALA A 37 -4.51 -1.81 5.29
N GLU A 38 -4.20 -2.63 6.31
CA GLU A 38 -4.00 -2.15 7.68
C GLU A 38 -2.70 -1.32 7.81
N GLN A 39 -1.61 -1.72 7.15
CA GLN A 39 -0.40 -0.90 7.09
C GLN A 39 -0.62 0.45 6.41
N ASP A 40 -1.40 0.49 5.33
CA ASP A 40 -1.68 1.73 4.60
C ASP A 40 -2.45 2.74 5.47
N ARG A 41 -3.44 2.26 6.25
CA ARG A 41 -4.12 3.08 7.27
C ARG A 41 -3.15 3.61 8.32
N THR A 42 -2.23 2.76 8.81
CA THR A 42 -1.23 3.19 9.79
C THR A 42 -0.27 4.23 9.23
N ILE A 43 0.08 4.16 7.93
CA ILE A 43 0.96 5.14 7.30
C ILE A 43 0.28 6.50 7.17
N ALA A 44 -0.97 6.54 6.72
CA ALA A 44 -1.72 7.79 6.62
C ALA A 44 -1.91 8.45 8.00
N GLU A 45 -2.19 7.64 9.03
CA GLU A 45 -2.31 8.11 10.41
C GLU A 45 -0.96 8.63 10.94
N ALA A 46 0.14 7.91 10.71
CA ALA A 46 1.48 8.37 11.10
C ALA A 46 1.90 9.68 10.40
N ILE A 47 1.52 9.88 9.13
CA ILE A 47 1.75 11.14 8.43
C ILE A 47 0.92 12.26 9.09
N ALA A 48 -0.34 12.00 9.43
CA ALA A 48 -1.18 12.97 10.11
C ALA A 48 -0.62 13.34 11.50
N GLU A 49 -0.13 12.36 12.26
CA GLU A 49 0.55 12.58 13.54
C GLU A 49 1.84 13.39 13.36
N ALA A 50 2.65 13.10 12.34
CA ALA A 50 3.88 13.84 12.05
C ALA A 50 3.60 15.32 11.69
N ILE A 51 2.51 15.58 10.94
CA ILE A 51 2.04 16.93 10.64
C ILE A 51 1.58 17.64 11.92
N ALA A 52 0.81 16.94 12.77
CA ALA A 52 0.33 17.49 14.03
C ALA A 52 1.46 17.77 15.03
N ALA A 53 2.48 16.92 15.06
CA ALA A 53 3.66 17.06 15.91
C ALA A 53 4.57 18.22 15.44
N ASN A 54 4.58 18.52 14.15
CA ASN A 54 5.41 19.57 13.56
C ASN A 54 4.58 20.56 12.72
N PRO A 55 3.78 21.43 13.34
CA PRO A 55 2.94 22.39 12.61
C PRO A 55 3.74 23.47 11.88
N ASN A 56 5.02 23.64 12.22
CA ASN A 56 5.94 24.56 11.53
C ASN A 56 6.57 23.95 10.27
N LYS A 57 6.42 22.64 10.05
CA LYS A 57 6.98 21.96 8.88
C LYS A 57 6.17 22.31 7.63
N GLU A 58 6.87 22.64 6.56
CA GLU A 58 6.27 22.96 5.27
C GLU A 58 5.47 21.76 4.77
N SER A 59 4.25 22.01 4.29
CA SER A 59 3.40 21.00 3.69
C SER A 59 4.05 20.46 2.41
N PHE A 60 4.21 19.15 2.33
CA PHE A 60 4.79 18.48 1.17
C PHE A 60 4.00 18.75 -0.11
N ASP A 61 4.67 19.39 -1.08
CA ASP A 61 4.17 19.65 -2.42
C ASP A 61 5.05 18.91 -3.43
N TYR A 62 4.45 17.91 -4.10
CA TYR A 62 5.18 17.05 -5.02
C TYR A 62 5.69 17.80 -6.25
N VAL A 63 4.91 18.77 -6.76
CA VAL A 63 5.27 19.54 -7.95
C VAL A 63 6.49 20.42 -7.67
N ARG A 64 6.53 21.08 -6.50
CA ARG A 64 7.68 21.85 -6.04
C ARG A 64 8.89 20.95 -5.78
N PHE A 65 8.68 19.78 -5.16
CA PHE A 65 9.74 18.79 -4.97
C PHE A 65 10.35 18.38 -6.31
N ALA A 66 9.54 17.98 -7.28
CA ALA A 66 10.00 17.56 -8.61
C ALA A 66 10.79 18.68 -9.32
N GLN A 67 10.30 19.93 -9.27
CA GLN A 67 11.01 21.08 -9.85
C GLN A 67 12.37 21.34 -9.18
N LEU A 68 12.45 21.21 -7.85
CA LEU A 68 13.69 21.43 -7.09
C LEU A 68 14.69 20.28 -7.27
N TYR A 69 14.18 19.05 -7.32
CA TYR A 69 14.98 17.84 -7.51
C TYR A 69 15.57 17.80 -8.93
N SER A 70 14.74 17.97 -9.97
CA SER A 70 15.20 17.97 -11.38
C SER A 70 16.15 19.14 -11.70
N LYS A 71 16.06 20.27 -11.00
CA LYS A 71 16.98 21.41 -11.20
C LYS A 71 18.42 21.15 -10.73
N LYS A 72 18.64 20.14 -9.89
CA LYS A 72 19.92 19.91 -9.21
C LYS A 72 20.73 18.75 -9.79
N ASP A 73 20.56 18.46 -11.08
CA ASP A 73 21.41 17.51 -11.81
C ASP A 73 21.28 16.05 -11.32
N THR A 74 20.09 15.63 -10.89
CA THR A 74 19.81 14.21 -10.63
C THR A 74 19.56 13.45 -11.91
N THR A 75 20.10 12.23 -11.98
CA THR A 75 19.86 11.22 -13.03
C THR A 75 18.39 10.83 -13.18
N ARG A 76 17.56 11.15 -12.18
CA ARG A 76 16.12 10.87 -12.17
C ARG A 76 15.34 12.14 -12.50
N ASP A 77 14.81 12.17 -13.72
CA ASP A 77 13.93 13.24 -14.20
C ASP A 77 12.54 13.06 -13.58
N LEU A 78 12.21 13.86 -12.57
CA LEU A 78 10.87 13.90 -12.00
C LEU A 78 10.08 14.95 -12.78
N THR A 79 9.04 14.50 -13.48
CA THR A 79 8.21 15.35 -14.36
C THR A 79 7.13 16.14 -13.60
N GLY A 80 6.89 15.78 -12.33
CA GLY A 80 5.78 16.31 -11.54
C GLY A 80 4.44 15.61 -11.80
N ASP A 81 4.36 14.73 -12.80
CA ASP A 81 3.16 13.97 -13.21
C ASP A 81 3.29 12.47 -12.88
N GLU A 82 4.10 12.14 -11.88
CA GLU A 82 4.27 10.74 -11.45
C GLU A 82 2.94 10.18 -10.89
N PRO A 83 2.72 8.85 -10.97
CA PRO A 83 1.52 8.24 -10.40
C PRO A 83 1.38 8.54 -8.91
N LEU A 84 0.14 8.65 -8.42
CA LEU A 84 -0.16 9.01 -7.02
C LEU A 84 0.62 8.18 -6.02
N SER A 85 0.79 6.87 -6.26
CA SER A 85 1.57 6.00 -5.37
C SER A 85 3.04 6.43 -5.21
N VAL A 86 3.65 7.00 -6.26
CA VAL A 86 5.02 7.54 -6.19
C VAL A 86 5.02 8.86 -5.41
N GLN A 87 4.05 9.74 -5.66
CA GLN A 87 3.91 10.99 -4.91
C GLN A 87 3.72 10.72 -3.41
N GLU A 88 2.87 9.74 -3.07
CA GLU A 88 2.64 9.30 -1.70
C GLU A 88 3.87 8.65 -1.07
N ALA A 89 4.66 7.90 -1.84
CA ALA A 89 5.92 7.36 -1.34
C ALA A 89 6.88 8.48 -0.91
N TYR A 90 7.05 9.52 -1.74
CA TYR A 90 7.89 10.67 -1.38
C TYR A 90 7.29 11.52 -0.25
N ARG A 91 5.97 11.67 -0.20
CA ARG A 91 5.28 12.34 0.90
C ARG A 91 5.52 11.61 2.22
N ARG A 92 5.35 10.28 2.23
CA ARG A 92 5.62 9.42 3.38
C ARG A 92 7.07 9.58 3.82
N GLU A 93 8.00 9.53 2.87
CA GLU A 93 9.42 9.67 3.13
C GLU A 93 9.74 11.03 3.77
N TYR A 94 9.17 12.14 3.24
CA TYR A 94 9.34 13.48 3.79
C TYR A 94 8.86 13.63 5.24
N TYR A 95 7.71 13.06 5.60
CA TYR A 95 7.16 13.21 6.95
C TYR A 95 7.69 12.18 7.94
N LEU A 96 7.90 10.93 7.52
CA LEU A 96 8.24 9.83 8.43
C LEU A 96 9.75 9.55 8.48
N VAL A 97 10.46 9.63 7.35
CA VAL A 97 11.89 9.31 7.28
C VAL A 97 12.72 10.57 7.52
N PHE A 98 12.42 11.64 6.79
CA PHE A 98 13.08 12.94 6.92
C PHE A 98 12.27 13.87 7.82
N SER A 99 11.85 13.36 8.99
CA SER A 99 11.08 14.13 9.97
C SER A 99 11.78 15.42 10.40
N ASP A 100 13.11 15.42 10.41
CA ASP A 100 13.99 16.58 10.70
C ASP A 100 13.93 17.70 9.63
N ALA A 101 13.70 17.35 8.35
CA ALA A 101 13.62 18.33 7.28
C ALA A 101 12.37 19.21 7.46
N GLN A 102 12.53 20.52 7.63
CA GLN A 102 11.39 21.42 7.81
C GLN A 102 10.81 21.93 6.49
N THR A 103 11.60 21.88 5.43
CA THR A 103 11.25 22.40 4.11
C THR A 103 11.50 21.37 3.01
N ILE A 104 10.80 21.50 1.90
CA ILE A 104 11.01 20.65 0.72
C ILE A 104 12.45 20.81 0.19
N GLU A 105 13.05 22.00 0.31
CA GLU A 105 14.44 22.27 -0.09
C GLU A 105 15.47 21.52 0.76
N GLU A 106 15.24 21.39 2.08
CA GLU A 106 16.05 20.55 2.95
C GLU A 106 15.93 19.09 2.58
N TYR A 107 14.71 18.61 2.39
CA TYR A 107 14.47 17.24 1.99
C TYR A 107 15.15 16.89 0.65
N VAL A 108 15.03 17.77 -0.35
CA VAL A 108 15.73 17.63 -1.63
C VAL A 108 17.24 17.54 -1.41
N ARG A 109 17.83 18.41 -0.57
CA ARG A 109 19.26 18.34 -0.22
C ARG A 109 19.65 16.99 0.39
N HIS A 110 18.87 16.47 1.34
CA HIS A 110 19.12 15.17 1.95
C HIS A 110 19.02 14.03 0.93
N ARG A 111 18.01 14.07 0.05
CA ARG A 111 17.85 13.09 -1.03
C ARG A 111 19.02 13.11 -2.01
N HIS A 112 19.47 14.29 -2.42
CA HIS A 112 20.66 14.41 -3.29
C HIS A 112 21.91 13.83 -2.64
N ALA A 113 22.11 14.06 -1.33
CA ALA A 113 23.23 13.48 -0.61
C ALA A 113 23.19 11.94 -0.66
N LEU A 114 22.02 11.34 -0.40
CA LEU A 114 21.83 9.89 -0.46
C LEU A 114 21.99 9.30 -1.87
N ASP A 115 21.52 10.01 -2.89
CA ASP A 115 21.64 9.61 -4.29
C ASP A 115 23.12 9.67 -4.73
N ALA A 116 23.86 10.70 -4.30
CA ALA A 116 25.29 10.83 -4.52
C ALA A 116 26.12 9.77 -3.78
N GLU A 117 25.73 9.39 -2.56
CA GLU A 117 26.38 8.32 -1.79
C GLU A 117 26.12 6.92 -2.38
N SER A 118 24.95 6.70 -3.00
CA SER A 118 24.61 5.42 -3.65
C SER A 118 25.20 5.25 -5.05
N GLY A 119 25.75 6.31 -5.64
CA GLY A 119 26.34 6.33 -6.98
C GLY A 119 27.85 6.11 -7.06
N ASN A 120 28.52 5.79 -5.94
CA ASN A 120 29.97 5.50 -5.87
C ASN A 120 30.25 4.02 -5.63
#